data_AF-A0A0R3RN74-F1
#
_entry.id   AF-A0A0R3RN74-F1
#
_cell.length_a   1.000
_cell.length_b   1.000
_cell.length_c   1.000
_cell.angle_alpha   90.00
_cell.angle_beta   90.00
_cell.angle_gamma   90.00
#
_symmetry.space_group_name_H-M   'P 1'
#
loop_
_entity.id
_entity.type
_entity.pdbx_description
1 polymer ?
#
loop_
_entity_poly.entity_id
_entity_poly.type
_entity_poly.pdbx_seq_one_letter_code
_entity_poly.pdbx_strand_id
1 'polypeptide(L)'
;MQSEKLGQTVNLELGSGVMDVQAEIPKAVDGQEDRADILKNGTITNYGRERYGDRLSFNNGTLTIKDLSVNDAVSYFYFQHGDPKKPAAIDLLIG
;
A
#
# COMPACT_ATOMS: atom_id res chain seq x y z
N MET A 1 7.96 8.17 -5.47
CA MET A 1 9.03 7.33 -4.91
C MET A 1 9.44 7.87 -3.55
N GLN A 2 9.48 7.00 -2.55
CA GLN A 2 9.86 7.29 -1.17
C GLN A 2 10.90 6.25 -0.73
N SER A 3 12.02 6.69 -0.16
CA SER A 3 13.12 5.82 0.25
C SER A 3 13.21 5.78 1.77
N GLU A 4 13.16 4.58 2.34
CA GLU A 4 13.11 4.34 3.78
C GLU A 4 14.14 3.30 4.21
N LYS A 5 14.36 3.15 5.52
CA LYS A 5 15.25 2.11 6.08
C LYS A 5 14.44 0.96 6.67
N LEU A 6 15.06 -0.23 6.71
CA LEU A 6 14.50 -1.39 7.40
C LEU A 6 14.17 -1.09 8.87
N GLY A 7 13.07 -1.68 9.34
CA GLY A 7 12.58 -1.55 10.70
C GLY A 7 11.91 -0.20 11.02
N GLN A 8 11.88 0.75 10.08
CA GLN A 8 11.21 2.03 10.30
C GLN A 8 9.70 1.92 10.14
N THR A 9 8.99 2.87 10.74
CA THR A 9 7.58 3.10 10.42
C THR A 9 7.50 4.15 9.32
N VAL A 10 6.82 3.81 8.22
CA VAL A 10 6.56 4.73 7.13
C VAL A 10 5.10 5.17 7.14
N ASN A 11 4.88 6.41 6.77
CA ASN A 11 3.56 6.97 6.48
C ASN A 11 3.53 7.36 5.00
N LEU A 12 2.63 6.72 4.24
CA LEU A 12 2.33 7.09 2.87
C LEU A 12 1.12 8.03 2.91
N GLU A 13 1.33 9.30 2.59
CA GLU A 13 0.27 10.31 2.51
C GLU A 13 -0.46 10.21 1.16
N LEU A 14 -1.59 9.50 1.14
CA LEU A 14 -2.37 9.24 -0.08
C LEU A 14 -3.47 10.29 -0.31
N GLY A 15 -3.90 10.95 0.77
CA GLY A 15 -4.92 12.01 0.77
C GLY A 15 -6.27 11.56 1.32
N SER A 16 -6.99 12.47 1.97
CA SER A 16 -8.18 12.19 2.80
C SER A 16 -9.39 11.58 2.08
N GLY A 17 -9.41 11.60 0.75
CA GLY A 17 -10.46 10.95 -0.05
C GLY A 17 -10.11 9.54 -0.54
N VAL A 18 -8.95 9.00 -0.16
CA VAL A 18 -8.54 7.64 -0.53
C VAL A 18 -9.24 6.64 0.37
N MET A 19 -9.88 5.65 -0.26
CA MET A 19 -10.61 4.57 0.40
C MET A 19 -10.10 3.18 0.03
N ASP A 20 -9.42 3.09 -1.12
CA ASP A 20 -8.94 1.85 -1.69
C ASP A 20 -7.44 1.98 -1.95
N VAL A 21 -6.68 0.97 -1.55
CA VAL A 21 -5.24 0.90 -1.79
C VAL A 21 -4.87 -0.52 -2.17
N GLN A 22 -4.10 -0.64 -3.24
CA GLN A 22 -3.53 -1.89 -3.72
C GLN A 22 -2.02 -1.91 -3.49
N ALA A 23 -1.48 -3.07 -3.14
CA ALA A 23 -0.04 -3.30 -3.17
C ALA A 23 0.30 -4.27 -4.29
N GLU A 24 1.40 -3.99 -4.99
CA GLU A 24 1.97 -4.92 -5.96
C GLU A 24 2.31 -6.27 -5.31
N ILE A 25 2.10 -7.35 -6.05
CA ILE A 25 2.42 -8.72 -5.63
C ILE A 25 3.83 -9.06 -6.16
N PRO A 26 4.86 -9.10 -5.29
CA PRO A 26 6.19 -9.44 -5.73
C PRO A 26 6.19 -10.89 -6.21
N LYS A 27 6.51 -11.11 -7.50
CA LYS A 27 6.51 -12.39 -8.25
C LYS A 27 5.19 -12.78 -8.93
N ALA A 28 4.33 -11.83 -9.30
CA ALA A 28 3.25 -12.13 -10.24
C ALA A 28 3.83 -12.77 -11.53
N VAL A 29 3.29 -13.91 -11.93
CA VAL A 29 3.63 -14.60 -13.19
C VAL A 29 2.73 -14.09 -14.30
N ASP A 30 3.20 -14.06 -15.55
CA ASP A 30 2.41 -13.65 -16.71
C ASP A 30 1.00 -14.28 -16.69
N GLY A 31 -0.02 -13.42 -16.72
CA GLY A 31 -1.44 -13.81 -16.68
C GLY A 31 -2.09 -13.84 -15.29
N GLN A 32 -1.36 -13.52 -14.21
CA GLN A 32 -1.92 -13.31 -12.87
C GLN A 32 -2.13 -11.82 -12.56
N GLU A 33 -2.96 -11.53 -11.56
CA GLU A 33 -3.07 -10.18 -11.01
C GLU A 33 -1.70 -9.72 -10.47
N ASP A 34 -1.28 -8.53 -10.86
CA ASP A 34 0.02 -7.94 -10.48
C ASP A 34 -0.05 -7.16 -9.15
N ARG A 35 -1.26 -6.99 -8.61
CA ARG A 35 -1.56 -6.23 -7.39
C ARG A 35 -2.82 -6.75 -6.71
N ALA A 36 -2.92 -6.56 -5.40
CA ALA A 36 -4.11 -6.91 -4.63
C ALA A 36 -4.51 -5.81 -3.65
N ASP A 37 -5.82 -5.69 -3.40
CA ASP A 37 -6.37 -4.73 -2.43
C ASP A 37 -5.85 -5.07 -1.02
N ILE A 38 -5.18 -4.11 -0.39
CA ILE A 38 -4.76 -4.17 1.03
C ILE A 38 -5.69 -3.33 1.91
N LEU A 39 -6.38 -2.36 1.30
CA LEU A 39 -7.42 -1.54 1.87
C LEU A 39 -8.58 -1.46 0.86
N LYS A 40 -9.80 -1.70 1.32
CA LYS A 40 -11.02 -1.54 0.54
C LYS A 40 -12.09 -0.83 1.35
N ASN A 41 -12.71 0.21 0.80
CA ASN A 41 -13.72 1.01 1.49
C ASN A 41 -13.26 1.44 2.90
N GLY A 42 -11.99 1.84 3.03
CA GLY A 42 -11.38 2.29 4.29
C GLY A 42 -11.11 1.18 5.31
N THR A 43 -11.31 -0.08 4.95
CA THR A 43 -11.07 -1.24 5.82
C THR A 43 -9.94 -2.11 5.29
N ILE A 44 -9.04 -2.54 6.17
CA ILE A 44 -7.96 -3.46 5.81
C ILE A 44 -8.57 -4.80 5.37
N THR A 45 -8.16 -5.28 4.19
CA THR A 45 -8.66 -6.53 3.60
C THR A 45 -8.01 -7.76 4.28
N ASN A 46 -8.50 -8.96 3.97
CA ASN A 46 -7.85 -10.19 4.43
C ASN A 46 -6.42 -10.31 3.89
N TYR A 47 -6.22 -10.00 2.60
CA TYR A 47 -4.88 -9.96 2.01
C TYR A 47 -3.95 -8.95 2.72
N GLY A 48 -4.47 -7.74 3.02
CA GLY A 48 -3.72 -6.75 3.80
C GLY A 48 -3.32 -7.27 5.19
N ARG A 49 -4.23 -7.95 5.90
CA ARG A 49 -3.91 -8.58 7.19
C ARG A 49 -2.92 -9.73 7.07
N GLU A 50 -3.04 -10.58 6.06
CA GLU A 50 -2.12 -11.69 5.84
C GLU A 50 -0.71 -11.20 5.53
N ARG A 51 -0.59 -10.16 4.71
CA ARG A 51 0.72 -9.63 4.28
C ARG A 51 1.42 -8.81 5.36
N TYR A 52 0.68 -7.96 6.07
CA TYR A 52 1.28 -6.98 6.99
C TYR A 52 0.98 -7.27 8.47
N GLY A 53 -0.07 -8.02 8.78
CA GLY A 53 -0.56 -8.22 10.14
C GLY A 53 -0.89 -6.90 10.83
N ASP A 54 -0.49 -6.78 12.09
CA ASP A 54 -0.72 -5.58 12.91
C ASP A 54 0.19 -4.38 12.54
N ARG A 55 1.10 -4.57 11.58
CA ARG A 55 2.00 -3.50 11.10
C ARG A 55 1.27 -2.48 10.24
N LEU A 56 0.17 -2.87 9.59
CA LEU A 56 -0.59 -2.01 8.69
C LEU A 56 -1.73 -1.31 9.44
N SER A 57 -1.81 0.01 9.27
CA SER A 57 -2.97 0.78 9.68
C SER A 57 -3.30 1.84 8.65
N PHE A 58 -4.56 2.25 8.60
CA PHE A 58 -5.01 3.32 7.73
C PHE A 58 -5.84 4.32 8.52
N ASN A 59 -5.51 5.60 8.39
CA ASN A 59 -6.25 6.68 9.04
C ASN A 59 -6.25 7.94 8.16
N ASN A 60 -7.45 8.44 7.84
CA ASN A 60 -7.67 9.72 7.16
C ASN A 60 -6.79 9.96 5.91
N GLY A 61 -6.63 8.94 5.07
CA GLY A 61 -5.81 9.05 3.85
C GLY A 61 -4.32 8.77 4.05
N THR A 62 -3.89 8.42 5.25
CA THR A 62 -2.51 8.00 5.53
C THR A 62 -2.47 6.49 5.74
N LEU A 63 -1.68 5.81 4.92
CA LEU A 63 -1.33 4.40 5.12
C LEU A 63 -0.04 4.32 5.92
N THR A 64 -0.09 3.68 7.08
CA THR A 64 1.08 3.50 7.95
C THR A 64 1.50 2.04 7.92
N ILE A 65 2.78 1.79 7.66
CA ILE A 65 3.39 0.45 7.73
C ILE A 65 4.52 0.54 8.77
N LYS A 66 4.34 -0.16 9.89
CA LYS A 66 5.34 -0.28 10.94
C LYS A 66 6.37 -1.35 10.60
N ASP A 67 7.57 -1.23 11.15
CA ASP A 67 8.61 -2.25 11.06
C ASP A 67 8.82 -2.73 9.61
N LEU A 68 9.21 -1.80 8.74
CA LEU A 68 9.37 -2.04 7.31
C LEU A 68 10.33 -3.19 7.04
N SER A 69 9.91 -4.07 6.15
CA SER A 69 10.66 -5.23 5.67
C SER A 69 10.93 -5.12 4.17
N VAL A 70 11.90 -5.89 3.68
CA VAL A 70 12.21 -5.97 2.24
C VAL A 70 11.00 -6.33 1.36
N ASN A 71 10.01 -7.02 1.90
CA ASN A 71 8.80 -7.42 1.17
C ASN A 71 7.78 -6.26 1.02
N ASP A 72 7.98 -5.17 1.75
CA ASP A 72 7.14 -3.97 1.68
C ASP A 72 7.68 -2.96 0.65
N ALA A 73 8.90 -3.17 0.12
CA ALA A 73 9.49 -2.37 -0.94
C ALA A 73 8.83 -2.65 -2.30
N VAL A 74 7.61 -2.16 -2.47
CA VAL A 74 6.77 -2.37 -3.64
C VAL A 74 6.02 -1.09 -4.03
N SER A 75 5.31 -1.16 -5.15
CA SER A 75 4.41 -0.08 -5.58
C SER A 75 3.07 -0.16 -4.86
N TYR A 76 2.59 0.98 -4.36
CA TYR A 76 1.26 1.14 -3.76
C TYR A 76 0.38 2.00 -4.67
N PHE A 77 -0.78 1.49 -5.08
CA PHE A 77 -1.68 2.12 -6.03
C PHE A 77 -2.99 2.55 -5.38
N TYR A 78 -3.52 3.70 -5.78
CA TYR A 78 -4.75 4.26 -5.26
C TYR A 78 -5.39 5.24 -6.26
N PHE A 79 -6.62 5.66 -5.98
CA PHE A 79 -7.33 6.68 -6.76
C PHE A 79 -7.48 7.97 -5.95
N GLN A 80 -7.05 9.09 -6.51
CA GLN A 80 -7.20 10.39 -5.84
C GLN A 80 -8.67 10.73 -5.68
N HIS A 81 -9.09 11.04 -4.44
CA HIS A 81 -10.49 11.26 -4.09
C HIS A 81 -11.44 10.11 -4.49
N GLY A 82 -10.91 8.89 -4.62
CA GLY A 82 -11.68 7.73 -5.07
C GLY A 82 -12.12 7.79 -6.54
N ASP A 83 -11.58 8.70 -7.34
CA ASP A 83 -11.91 8.84 -8.77
C ASP A 83 -11.11 7.84 -9.63
N PRO A 84 -11.75 6.83 -10.25
CA PRO A 84 -11.05 5.84 -11.09
C PRO A 84 -10.31 6.46 -12.28
N LYS A 85 -10.64 7.70 -12.66
CA LYS A 85 -9.95 8.44 -13.73
C LYS A 85 -8.67 9.14 -13.26
N LYS A 86 -8.38 9.10 -11.96
CA LYS A 86 -7.20 9.72 -11.34
C LYS A 86 -6.37 8.68 -10.57
N PRO A 87 -5.80 7.68 -11.27
CA PRO A 87 -4.89 6.74 -10.65
C PRO A 87 -3.62 7.44 -10.18
N ALA A 88 -3.08 6.98 -9.06
CA ALA A 88 -1.81 7.40 -8.51
C ALA A 88 -1.06 6.20 -7.92
N ALA A 89 0.26 6.33 -7.81
CA ALA A 89 1.12 5.31 -7.22
C ALA A 89 2.25 5.94 -6.41
N ILE A 90 2.69 5.22 -5.37
CA ILE A 90 3.91 5.53 -4.62
C ILE A 90 4.78 4.28 -4.60
N ASP A 91 5.98 4.39 -5.16
CA ASP A 91 7.01 3.35 -5.03
C ASP A 91 7.72 3.51 -3.69
N LEU A 92 7.69 2.45 -2.88
CA LEU A 92 8.47 2.38 -1.64
C LEU A 92 9.77 1.64 -1.93
N LEU A 93 10.90 2.30 -1.68
CA LEU A 93 12.23 1.74 -1.80
C LEU A 93 12.88 1.62 -0.44
N ILE A 94 13.68 0.57 -0.25
CA ILE A 94 14.47 0.37 0.96
C ILE A 94 15.95 0.52 0.60
N GLY A 95 16.65 1.38 1.34
CA GLY A 95 18.08 1.70 1.14
C GLY A 95 18.93 1.56 2.40
#